data_AF-A0A226D7P4-F1
#
_entry.id   AF-A0A226D7P4-F1
#
_cell.length_a   1.000
_cell.length_b   1.000
_cell.length_c   1.000
_cell.angle_alpha   90.00
_cell.angle_beta   90.00
_cell.angle_gamma   90.00
#
_symmetry.space_group_name_H-M   'P 1'
#
loop_
_entity.id
_entity.type
_entity.pdbx_description
1 polymer ?
#
loop_
_entity_poly.entity_id
_entity_poly.type
_entity_poly.pdbx_seq_one_letter_code
_entity_poly.pdbx_strand_id
1 'polypeptide(L)'
;MDNLTGKVLKLVTNEIEFVTGVVDEKTGILTGQGIAECIMRDMQYHLNFKVTLLTLKNQDPSLPEYFQNGIGKVLNDRTAGIGICYFYVTEARALIISPLAPVIIDSLVALFVQPESYLGWKSDPKIIDWIVSFMLSLHLREFRDDNQDDFAKSMEALFTSKHAHIDISFDSAGGALWYFRLTEMINFTKNVDQVCHAVSSTRFLISNIVISSAFYVAKNQSELRGVLNWSIAKIRETGLLIKYIKYQDRLRINNCPTNVKPSYREDLGVGDIFSGFIILVAGHLIAFSVLGVEVFNQKVLPCVSKVVKV
;
A
#
# COMPACT_ATOMS: atom_id res chain seq x y z
N MET A 1 0.65 -23.31 20.62
CA MET A 1 -0.05 -22.20 19.96
C MET A 1 -1.26 -21.90 20.79
N ASP A 2 -1.34 -20.69 21.32
CA ASP A 2 -2.43 -20.27 22.18
C ASP A 2 -3.74 -20.23 21.39
N ASN A 3 -4.74 -21.02 21.81
CA ASN A 3 -6.02 -21.08 21.12
C ASN A 3 -6.81 -19.79 21.41
N LEU A 4 -7.17 -19.03 20.37
CA LEU A 4 -8.00 -17.83 20.48
C LEU A 4 -9.50 -18.13 20.50
N THR A 5 -9.89 -19.40 20.34
CA THR A 5 -11.29 -19.84 20.34
C THR A 5 -12.04 -19.34 21.58
N GLY A 6 -13.10 -18.57 21.34
CA GLY A 6 -13.97 -18.01 22.38
C GLY A 6 -13.39 -16.83 23.15
N LYS A 7 -12.12 -16.44 22.93
CA LYS A 7 -11.52 -15.28 23.60
C LYS A 7 -12.13 -13.98 23.07
N VAL A 8 -12.18 -12.96 23.92
CA VAL A 8 -12.57 -11.59 23.54
C VAL A 8 -11.32 -10.73 23.47
N LEU A 9 -10.98 -10.22 22.29
CA LEU A 9 -9.85 -9.33 22.09
C LEU A 9 -10.33 -7.87 22.00
N LYS A 10 -9.68 -6.98 22.74
CA LYS A 10 -9.96 -5.55 22.61
C LYS A 10 -9.14 -4.98 21.46
N LEU A 11 -9.83 -4.45 20.46
CA LEU A 11 -9.24 -3.74 19.34
C LEU A 11 -9.15 -2.26 19.67
N VAL A 12 -8.17 -1.57 19.11
CA VAL A 12 -8.08 -0.10 19.13
C VAL A 12 -7.92 0.43 17.71
N THR A 13 -8.63 1.51 17.40
CA THR A 13 -8.58 2.26 16.14
C THR A 13 -8.59 3.76 16.42
N ASN A 14 -8.29 4.57 15.40
CA ASN A 14 -8.54 6.01 15.44
C ASN A 14 -9.76 6.34 14.56
N GLU A 15 -10.50 7.38 14.91
CA GLU A 15 -11.68 7.85 14.17
C GLU A 15 -11.33 8.28 12.73
N ILE A 16 -10.16 8.90 12.54
CA ILE A 16 -9.70 9.42 11.25
C ILE A 16 -9.19 8.34 10.27
N GLU A 17 -9.17 7.08 10.67
CA GLU A 17 -8.62 5.96 9.89
C GLU A 17 -9.70 5.15 9.17
N PHE A 18 -10.93 5.70 9.10
CA PHE A 18 -12.05 5.18 8.31
C PHE A 18 -12.46 3.74 8.64
N VAL A 19 -12.16 3.26 9.86
CA VAL A 19 -12.77 2.06 10.43
C VAL A 19 -14.15 2.45 10.95
N THR A 20 -15.18 2.20 10.13
CA THR A 20 -16.56 2.64 10.38
C THR A 20 -17.46 1.54 10.97
N GLY A 21 -16.96 0.31 10.94
CA GLY A 21 -17.63 -0.86 11.50
C GLY A 21 -17.95 -0.74 12.99
N VAL A 22 -19.13 -1.24 13.36
CA VAL A 22 -19.54 -1.44 14.76
C VAL A 22 -19.36 -2.90 15.16
N VAL A 23 -19.16 -3.17 16.44
CA VAL A 23 -19.13 -4.55 16.94
C VAL A 23 -20.56 -4.97 17.25
N ASP A 24 -21.02 -6.08 16.65
CA ASP A 24 -22.31 -6.67 17.00
C ASP A 24 -22.25 -7.20 18.44
N GLU A 25 -23.09 -6.66 19.33
CA GLU A 25 -23.03 -6.94 20.77
C GLU A 25 -23.31 -8.41 21.12
N LYS A 26 -24.08 -9.13 20.29
CA LYS A 26 -24.46 -10.52 20.57
C LYS A 26 -23.35 -11.49 20.15
N THR A 27 -22.78 -11.25 18.99
CA THR A 27 -21.81 -12.15 18.35
C THR A 27 -20.37 -11.76 18.68
N GLY A 28 -20.11 -10.48 18.99
CA GLY A 28 -18.78 -9.91 19.15
C GLY A 28 -18.01 -9.81 17.83
N ILE A 29 -18.72 -9.79 16.69
CA ILE A 29 -18.11 -9.71 15.35
C ILE A 29 -18.04 -8.25 14.91
N LEU A 30 -16.88 -7.84 14.39
CA LEU A 30 -16.72 -6.53 13.77
C LEU A 30 -17.48 -6.49 12.44
N THR A 31 -18.39 -5.53 12.31
CA THR A 31 -19.11 -5.22 11.06
C THR A 31 -18.33 -4.18 10.25
N GLY A 32 -18.89 -3.69 9.14
CA GLY A 32 -18.21 -2.74 8.25
C GLY A 32 -17.79 -3.36 6.91
N GLN A 33 -17.43 -2.48 5.98
CA GLN A 33 -17.10 -2.79 4.59
C GLN A 33 -15.70 -2.33 4.18
N GLY A 34 -14.95 -1.66 5.05
CA GLY A 34 -13.56 -1.33 4.78
C GLY A 34 -12.67 -2.57 4.77
N ILE A 35 -11.49 -2.44 4.16
CA ILE A 35 -10.53 -3.55 4.00
C ILE A 35 -10.10 -4.04 5.38
N ALA A 36 -9.81 -3.13 6.30
CA ALA A 36 -9.41 -3.47 7.67
C ALA A 36 -10.48 -4.29 8.40
N GLU A 37 -11.76 -3.90 8.31
CA GLU A 37 -12.85 -4.65 8.94
C GLU A 37 -13.09 -6.00 8.28
N CYS A 38 -13.00 -6.08 6.94
CA CYS A 38 -13.14 -7.34 6.21
C CYS A 38 -12.05 -8.34 6.61
N ILE A 39 -10.79 -7.92 6.66
CA ILE A 39 -9.67 -8.77 7.11
C ILE A 39 -9.89 -9.20 8.56
N MET A 40 -10.25 -8.27 9.46
CA MET A 40 -10.46 -8.61 10.85
C MET A 40 -11.59 -9.62 11.03
N ARG A 41 -12.70 -9.48 10.29
CA ARG A 41 -13.82 -10.43 10.32
C ARG A 41 -13.41 -11.82 9.83
N ASP A 42 -12.59 -11.92 8.79
CA ASP A 42 -12.04 -13.21 8.36
C ASP A 42 -11.09 -13.80 9.40
N MET A 43 -10.29 -12.96 10.07
CA MET A 43 -9.45 -13.41 11.17
C MET A 43 -10.30 -13.95 12.32
N GLN A 44 -11.38 -13.25 12.69
CA GLN A 44 -12.35 -13.71 13.68
C GLN A 44 -12.97 -15.05 13.30
N TYR A 45 -13.28 -15.25 12.01
CA TYR A 45 -13.80 -16.51 11.50
C TYR A 45 -12.79 -17.66 11.59
N HIS A 46 -11.56 -17.46 11.09
CA HIS A 46 -10.52 -18.50 11.09
C HIS A 46 -10.04 -18.90 12.50
N LEU A 47 -10.02 -17.93 13.42
CA LEU A 47 -9.45 -18.09 14.76
C LEU A 47 -10.50 -18.17 15.86
N ASN A 48 -11.79 -18.03 15.49
CA ASN A 48 -12.97 -18.10 16.36
C ASN A 48 -12.89 -17.21 17.61
N PHE A 49 -12.46 -15.94 17.46
CA PHE A 49 -12.44 -14.97 18.56
C PHE A 49 -13.47 -13.85 18.37
N LYS A 50 -13.88 -13.28 19.49
CA LYS A 50 -14.78 -12.12 19.58
C LYS A 50 -13.97 -10.85 19.83
N VAL A 51 -14.56 -9.70 19.60
CA VAL A 51 -13.89 -8.42 19.81
C VAL A 51 -14.72 -7.43 20.60
N THR A 52 -14.03 -6.44 21.17
CA THR A 52 -14.59 -5.13 21.52
C THR A 52 -13.76 -4.07 20.80
N LEU A 53 -14.34 -2.90 20.50
CA LEU A 53 -13.65 -1.84 19.77
C LEU A 53 -13.53 -0.58 20.63
N LEU A 54 -12.29 -0.12 20.80
CA LEU A 54 -11.97 1.18 21.38
C LEU A 54 -11.60 2.14 20.24
N THR A 55 -12.43 3.15 20.01
CA THR A 55 -12.13 4.22 19.06
C THR A 55 -11.53 5.41 19.81
N LEU A 56 -10.29 5.75 19.49
CA LEU A 56 -9.66 6.97 19.98
C LEU A 56 -10.14 8.15 19.14
N LYS A 57 -10.47 9.26 19.81
CA LYS A 57 -10.89 10.51 19.17
C LYS A 57 -9.70 11.45 19.02
N ASN A 58 -9.72 12.24 17.95
CA ASN A 58 -8.96 13.47 17.77
C ASN A 58 -7.51 13.43 18.24
N GLN A 59 -6.69 12.70 17.49
CA GLN A 59 -5.26 12.97 17.46
C GLN A 59 -4.89 13.27 16.01
N ASP A 60 -4.25 14.42 15.78
CA ASP A 60 -3.75 14.78 14.46
C ASP A 60 -2.69 13.77 14.02
N PRO A 61 -2.89 13.03 12.91
CA PRO A 61 -1.97 11.99 12.44
C PRO A 61 -0.58 12.49 12.07
N SER A 62 -0.41 13.81 11.90
CA SER A 62 0.88 14.44 11.64
C SER A 62 1.75 14.56 12.89
N LEU A 63 1.13 14.52 14.07
CA LEU A 63 1.83 14.67 15.33
C LEU A 63 2.53 13.36 15.70
N PRO A 64 3.83 13.38 16.08
CA PRO A 64 4.52 12.21 16.63
C PRO A 64 3.74 11.51 17.75
N GLU A 65 2.98 12.31 18.51
CA GLU A 65 2.10 11.86 19.58
C GLU A 65 0.91 11.01 19.10
N TYR A 66 0.48 11.11 17.83
CA TYR A 66 -0.64 10.35 17.27
C TYR A 66 -0.49 8.85 17.49
N PHE A 67 0.65 8.33 17.07
CA PHE A 67 0.90 6.91 17.20
C PHE A 67 1.49 6.60 18.56
N GLN A 68 2.51 7.34 18.98
CA GLN A 68 3.24 7.01 20.20
C GLN A 68 2.38 7.17 21.47
N ASN A 69 1.58 8.24 21.56
CA ASN A 69 0.70 8.52 22.70
C ASN A 69 -0.75 8.09 22.47
N GLY A 70 -1.12 7.75 21.24
CA GLY A 70 -2.39 7.10 20.90
C GLY A 70 -2.28 5.59 20.91
N ILE A 71 -2.34 4.99 19.72
CA ILE A 71 -2.52 3.55 19.54
C ILE A 71 -1.31 2.75 20.03
N GLY A 72 -0.10 3.25 19.78
CA GLY A 72 1.13 2.69 20.31
C GLY A 72 1.11 2.61 21.83
N LYS A 73 0.70 3.67 22.52
CA LYS A 73 0.55 3.68 23.98
C LYS A 73 -0.51 2.68 24.44
N VAL A 74 -1.71 2.69 23.85
CA VAL A 74 -2.80 1.78 24.25
C VAL A 74 -2.38 0.30 24.12
N LEU A 75 -1.61 -0.03 23.08
CA LEU A 75 -1.06 -1.38 22.89
C LEU A 75 0.09 -1.68 23.85
N ASN A 76 1.01 -0.73 24.05
CA ASN A 76 2.14 -0.89 24.95
C ASN A 76 1.69 -1.06 26.42
N ASP A 77 0.70 -0.28 26.84
CA ASP A 77 0.05 -0.35 28.16
C ASP A 77 -0.89 -1.56 28.28
N ARG A 78 -1.02 -2.39 27.23
CA ARG A 78 -1.90 -3.57 27.16
C ARG A 78 -3.38 -3.27 27.42
N THR A 79 -3.81 -2.04 27.17
CA THR A 79 -5.20 -1.62 27.27
C THR A 79 -6.04 -2.12 26.08
N ALA A 80 -5.38 -2.42 24.96
CA ALA A 80 -5.92 -3.18 23.83
C ALA A 80 -4.92 -4.27 23.41
N GLY A 81 -5.41 -5.30 22.72
CA GLY A 81 -4.59 -6.41 22.21
C GLY A 81 -4.15 -6.22 20.76
N ILE A 82 -4.94 -5.52 19.94
CA ILE A 82 -4.66 -5.33 18.51
C ILE A 82 -5.02 -3.90 18.10
N GLY A 83 -4.10 -3.21 17.43
CA GLY A 83 -4.36 -1.97 16.72
C GLY A 83 -4.75 -2.28 15.28
N ILE A 84 -5.95 -1.89 14.88
CA ILE A 84 -6.46 -2.06 13.50
C ILE A 84 -6.58 -0.68 12.88
N CYS A 85 -5.91 -0.42 11.76
CA CYS A 85 -6.11 0.68 10.80
C CYS A 85 -5.18 0.42 9.60
N TYR A 86 -5.07 1.40 8.70
CA TYR A 86 -4.13 1.44 7.58
C TYR A 86 -2.75 2.00 8.00
N PHE A 87 -2.23 1.58 9.16
CA PHE A 87 -0.97 2.10 9.68
C PHE A 87 0.23 1.68 8.83
N TYR A 88 0.93 2.65 8.26
CA TYR A 88 2.22 2.39 7.64
C TYR A 88 3.22 1.82 8.64
N VAL A 89 3.94 0.81 8.18
CA VAL A 89 5.07 0.21 8.87
C VAL A 89 6.28 1.10 8.69
N THR A 90 6.64 1.81 9.76
CA THR A 90 7.87 2.59 9.85
C THR A 90 8.78 2.04 10.94
N GLU A 91 10.08 2.32 10.84
CA GLU A 91 11.07 1.93 11.85
C GLU A 91 10.69 2.47 13.23
N ALA A 92 10.35 3.75 13.33
CA ALA A 92 9.94 4.40 14.58
C ALA A 92 8.77 3.69 15.27
N ARG A 93 7.74 3.26 14.51
CA ARG A 93 6.59 2.53 15.05
C ARG A 93 6.97 1.11 15.47
N ALA A 94 7.79 0.43 14.67
CA ALA A 94 8.30 -0.92 14.96
C ALA A 94 9.22 -0.95 16.20
N LEU A 95 9.83 0.17 16.57
CA LEU A 95 10.61 0.30 17.80
C LEU A 95 9.74 0.31 19.06
N ILE A 96 8.45 0.66 18.97
CA ILE A 96 7.56 0.76 20.14
C ILE A 96 6.63 -0.47 20.22
N ILE A 97 6.05 -0.87 19.10
CA ILE A 97 5.09 -1.98 19.00
C ILE A 97 5.43 -2.90 17.83
N SER A 98 4.84 -4.10 17.80
CA SER A 98 5.13 -5.09 16.75
C SER A 98 4.11 -5.03 15.62
N PRO A 99 4.51 -4.75 14.38
CA PRO A 99 3.63 -4.92 13.23
C PRO A 99 3.33 -6.41 13.00
N LEU A 100 2.12 -6.68 12.51
CA LEU A 100 1.75 -7.96 11.92
C LEU A 100 2.31 -8.06 10.49
N ALA A 101 2.12 -9.20 9.85
CA ALA A 101 2.34 -9.36 8.42
C ALA A 101 1.58 -8.24 7.68
N PRO A 102 2.23 -7.54 6.72
CA PRO A 102 1.56 -6.48 5.98
C PRO A 102 0.20 -6.91 5.45
N VAL A 103 -0.80 -6.05 5.50
CA VAL A 103 -2.11 -6.32 4.88
C VAL A 103 -2.17 -5.67 3.51
N ILE A 104 -1.50 -4.55 3.32
CA ILE A 104 -1.45 -3.79 2.07
C ILE A 104 0.01 -3.45 1.78
N ILE A 105 0.38 -3.51 0.51
CA ILE A 105 1.68 -3.07 0.00
C ILE A 105 1.38 -2.09 -1.12
N ASP A 106 1.81 -0.85 -0.95
CA ASP A 106 1.62 0.22 -1.91
C ASP A 106 3.00 0.81 -2.30
N SER A 107 2.98 1.74 -3.24
CA SER A 107 4.16 2.51 -3.63
C SER A 107 3.88 4.00 -3.43
N LEU A 108 4.87 4.70 -2.92
CA LEU A 108 4.84 6.15 -2.84
C LEU A 108 4.94 6.71 -4.27
N VAL A 109 4.16 7.73 -4.57
CA VAL A 109 4.12 8.39 -5.87
C VAL A 109 4.14 9.91 -5.69
N ALA A 110 4.72 10.62 -6.65
CA ALA A 110 4.48 12.04 -6.79
C ALA A 110 3.32 12.26 -7.75
N LEU A 111 2.31 12.98 -7.28
CA LEU A 111 1.10 13.40 -7.96
C LEU A 111 1.29 14.83 -8.44
N PHE A 112 0.93 15.16 -9.68
CA PHE A 112 0.92 16.54 -10.18
C PHE A 112 -0.03 16.68 -11.37
N VAL A 113 -0.60 17.88 -11.57
CA VAL A 113 -1.39 18.18 -12.77
C VAL A 113 -0.50 18.85 -13.80
N GLN A 114 -0.33 18.22 -14.95
CA GLN A 114 0.42 18.79 -16.07
C GLN A 114 -0.52 19.68 -16.90
N PRO A 115 -0.16 20.93 -17.22
CA PRO A 115 -0.94 21.71 -18.18
C PRO A 115 -0.90 21.03 -19.55
N GLU A 116 -2.03 21.01 -20.27
CA GLU A 116 -2.14 20.42 -21.62
C GLU A 116 -1.09 20.96 -22.61
N SER A 117 -0.58 22.17 -22.39
CA SER A 117 0.44 22.82 -23.20
C SER A 117 1.89 22.35 -22.94
N TYR A 118 2.13 21.51 -21.94
CA TYR A 118 3.47 21.07 -21.50
C TYR A 118 3.82 19.63 -21.91
N LEU A 119 3.32 19.15 -23.05
CA LEU A 119 3.69 17.87 -23.69
C LEU A 119 5.18 17.77 -24.11
N GLY A 120 6.00 18.75 -23.75
CA GLY A 120 7.45 18.80 -24.00
C GLY A 120 8.33 18.48 -22.78
N TRP A 121 7.80 17.86 -21.73
CA TRP A 121 8.63 17.36 -20.61
C TRP A 121 9.50 16.18 -21.08
N LYS A 122 10.62 16.50 -21.76
CA LYS A 122 11.85 15.74 -21.56
C LYS A 122 12.17 15.89 -20.08
N SER A 123 11.76 14.90 -19.28
CA SER A 123 12.25 14.58 -17.94
C SER A 123 13.38 15.49 -17.49
N ASP A 124 13.07 16.63 -16.85
CA ASP A 124 14.12 17.45 -16.25
C ASP A 124 14.70 16.60 -15.10
N PRO A 125 15.93 16.09 -15.24
CA PRO A 125 16.50 15.16 -14.27
C PRO A 125 16.53 15.78 -12.88
N LYS A 126 16.60 17.12 -12.77
CA LYS A 126 16.64 17.83 -11.50
C LYS A 126 15.34 17.74 -10.71
N ILE A 127 14.19 17.66 -11.39
CA ILE A 127 12.89 17.51 -10.72
C ILE A 127 12.74 16.06 -10.22
N ILE A 128 13.17 15.09 -11.02
CA ILE A 128 13.19 13.67 -10.61
C ILE A 128 14.16 13.47 -9.44
N ASP A 129 15.37 14.04 -9.51
CA ASP A 129 16.36 13.97 -8.43
C ASP A 129 15.89 14.69 -7.17
N TRP A 130 15.18 15.82 -7.29
CA TRP A 130 14.58 16.51 -6.15
C TRP A 130 13.46 15.68 -5.52
N ILE A 131 12.55 15.11 -6.34
CA ILE A 131 11.49 14.21 -5.87
C ILE A 131 12.10 12.98 -5.18
N VAL A 132 13.09 12.32 -5.79
CA VAL A 132 13.76 11.15 -5.23
C VAL A 132 14.50 11.49 -3.93
N SER A 133 15.22 12.61 -3.89
CA SER A 133 15.92 13.10 -2.69
C SER A 133 14.94 13.46 -1.57
N PHE A 134 13.82 14.09 -1.91
CA PHE A 134 12.77 14.42 -0.95
C PHE A 134 12.03 13.17 -0.44
N MET A 135 11.74 12.20 -1.32
CA MET A 135 11.17 10.90 -0.95
C MET A 135 12.11 10.06 -0.06
N LEU A 136 13.42 10.13 -0.32
CA LEU A 136 14.44 9.54 0.57
C LEU A 136 14.51 10.27 1.92
N SER A 137 14.31 11.59 1.94
CA SER A 137 14.24 12.39 3.17
C SER A 137 12.95 12.15 3.98
N LEU A 138 11.85 11.81 3.31
CA LEU A 138 10.58 11.38 3.88
C LEU A 138 10.69 10.01 4.57
N HIS A 139 11.60 9.14 4.12
CA HIS A 139 11.92 7.91 4.84
C HIS A 139 12.50 8.18 6.25
N LEU A 140 13.01 9.40 6.48
CA LEU A 140 13.68 9.83 7.71
C LEU A 140 12.87 10.85 8.54
N ARG A 141 11.73 11.34 8.05
CA ARG A 141 10.87 12.28 8.77
C ARG A 141 9.44 11.75 8.80
N GLU A 142 8.89 11.60 10.01
CA GLU A 142 7.43 11.53 10.16
C GLU A 142 6.81 12.70 9.39
N PHE A 143 5.76 12.41 8.61
CA PHE A 143 4.98 13.41 7.88
C PHE A 143 4.47 14.44 8.88
N ARG A 144 5.22 15.52 9.02
CA ARG A 144 4.90 16.66 9.86
C ARG A 144 4.27 17.69 8.94
N ASP A 145 2.95 17.64 8.82
CA ASP A 145 2.21 18.71 8.17
C ASP A 145 1.05 19.12 9.09
N ASP A 146 1.13 20.35 9.56
CA ASP A 146 0.70 20.80 10.89
C ASP A 146 -0.78 21.25 10.98
N ASN A 147 -1.64 20.94 9.99
CA ASN A 147 -3.09 21.18 10.07
C ASN A 147 -3.87 20.36 9.01
N GLN A 148 -5.12 19.99 9.34
CA GLN A 148 -6.08 19.45 8.36
C GLN A 148 -6.27 20.39 7.14
N ASP A 149 -6.13 21.69 7.36
CA ASP A 149 -6.11 22.72 6.33
C ASP A 149 -4.90 22.62 5.38
N ASP A 150 -3.75 22.12 5.84
CA ASP A 150 -2.52 22.08 5.03
C ASP A 150 -2.49 20.86 4.09
N PHE A 151 -3.03 19.71 4.51
CA PHE A 151 -3.30 18.61 3.57
C PHE A 151 -4.33 19.05 2.51
N ALA A 152 -5.43 19.69 2.92
CA ALA A 152 -6.42 20.22 1.97
C ALA A 152 -5.79 21.23 1.00
N LYS A 153 -4.99 22.18 1.50
CA LYS A 153 -4.23 23.13 0.65
C LYS A 153 -3.22 22.43 -0.26
N SER A 154 -2.54 21.40 0.21
CA SER A 154 -1.58 20.61 -0.58
C SER A 154 -2.29 19.88 -1.73
N MET A 155 -3.46 19.32 -1.43
CA MET A 155 -4.34 18.69 -2.41
C MET A 155 -4.95 19.70 -3.39
N GLU A 156 -5.35 20.89 -2.95
CA GLU A 156 -5.80 21.98 -3.84
C GLU A 156 -4.64 22.50 -4.70
N ALA A 157 -3.44 22.64 -4.12
CA ALA A 157 -2.25 23.11 -4.79
C ALA A 157 -1.83 22.18 -5.95
N LEU A 158 -2.10 20.87 -5.85
CA LEU A 158 -1.93 19.91 -6.94
C LEU A 158 -2.52 20.42 -8.27
N PHE A 159 -3.69 21.07 -8.21
CA PHE A 159 -4.44 21.54 -9.38
C PHE A 159 -3.97 22.89 -9.92
N THR A 160 -2.98 23.52 -9.28
CA THR A 160 -2.45 24.83 -9.70
C THR A 160 -1.34 24.73 -10.76
N SER A 161 -1.07 23.54 -11.29
CA SER A 161 -0.02 23.23 -12.30
C SER A 161 1.44 23.50 -11.89
N LYS A 162 1.68 23.97 -10.67
CA LYS A 162 3.00 24.36 -10.15
C LYS A 162 3.51 23.49 -9.00
N HIS A 163 2.69 22.57 -8.50
CA HIS A 163 2.98 21.79 -7.32
C HIS A 163 2.87 20.30 -7.63
N ALA A 164 3.69 19.53 -6.92
CA ALA A 164 3.56 18.10 -6.82
C ALA A 164 3.21 17.74 -5.37
N HIS A 165 2.25 16.84 -5.19
CA HIS A 165 1.88 16.26 -3.91
C HIS A 165 2.47 14.84 -3.83
N ILE A 166 3.01 14.43 -2.68
CA ILE A 166 3.56 13.09 -2.53
C ILE A 166 2.64 12.28 -1.64
N ASP A 167 2.11 11.21 -2.18
CA ASP A 167 1.19 10.32 -1.46
C ASP A 167 1.27 8.91 -2.04
N ILE A 168 0.32 8.08 -1.69
CA ILE A 168 0.09 6.75 -2.23
C ILE A 168 -0.57 6.84 -3.60
N SER A 169 -0.22 5.91 -4.49
CA SER A 169 -0.89 5.79 -5.78
C SER A 169 -2.40 5.62 -5.62
N PHE A 170 -3.16 6.42 -6.36
CA PHE A 170 -4.61 6.30 -6.45
C PHE A 170 -5.08 4.88 -6.78
N ASP A 171 -4.32 4.17 -7.61
CA ASP A 171 -4.58 2.80 -8.10
C ASP A 171 -4.07 1.70 -7.17
N SER A 172 -3.73 2.06 -5.93
CA SER A 172 -3.30 1.12 -4.92
C SER A 172 -4.37 0.99 -3.83
N ALA A 173 -4.22 -0.01 -2.95
CA ALA A 173 -5.23 -0.28 -1.93
C ALA A 173 -5.32 0.86 -0.90
N GLY A 174 -4.20 1.53 -0.59
CA GLY A 174 -4.19 2.78 0.18
C GLY A 174 -4.76 3.98 -0.58
N GLY A 175 -4.77 3.94 -1.91
CA GLY A 175 -5.32 5.00 -2.77
C GLY A 175 -6.84 5.19 -2.65
N ALA A 176 -7.59 4.18 -2.21
CA ALA A 176 -9.00 4.32 -1.90
C ALA A 176 -9.24 5.32 -0.76
N LEU A 177 -8.38 5.33 0.28
CA LEU A 177 -8.45 6.32 1.35
C LEU A 177 -8.16 7.73 0.84
N TRP A 178 -7.21 7.86 -0.08
CA TRP A 178 -6.94 9.15 -0.74
C TRP A 178 -8.17 9.68 -1.47
N TYR A 179 -8.91 8.82 -2.19
CA TYR A 179 -10.16 9.22 -2.85
C TYR A 179 -11.19 9.75 -1.86
N PHE A 180 -11.43 9.01 -0.77
CA PHE A 180 -12.39 9.42 0.26
C PHE A 180 -12.00 10.75 0.91
N ARG A 181 -10.72 10.93 1.25
CA ARG A 181 -10.19 12.19 1.79
C ARG A 181 -10.34 13.35 0.80
N LEU A 182 -10.03 13.12 -0.48
CA LEU A 182 -10.21 14.11 -1.54
C LEU A 182 -11.67 14.56 -1.64
N THR A 183 -12.63 13.62 -1.60
CA THR A 183 -14.07 13.94 -1.66
C THR A 183 -14.61 14.67 -0.43
N GLU A 184 -14.02 14.46 0.75
CA GLU A 184 -14.45 15.12 1.99
C GLU A 184 -13.80 16.50 2.18
N MET A 185 -12.53 16.65 1.80
CA MET A 185 -11.72 17.84 2.13
C MET A 185 -11.80 18.92 1.06
N ILE A 186 -11.69 18.53 -0.21
CA ILE A 186 -11.96 19.48 -1.27
C ILE A 186 -13.47 19.58 -1.32
N ASN A 187 -13.98 20.72 -0.87
CA ASN A 187 -15.40 21.09 -0.87
C ASN A 187 -15.90 21.27 -2.32
N PHE A 188 -15.50 20.37 -3.23
CA PHE A 188 -16.06 20.20 -4.56
C PHE A 188 -17.55 20.26 -4.36
N THR A 189 -18.16 21.28 -4.96
CA THR A 189 -19.57 21.58 -4.79
C THR A 189 -20.36 20.48 -5.49
N LYS A 190 -20.48 19.32 -4.84
CA LYS A 190 -21.32 18.16 -5.17
C LYS A 190 -21.33 17.73 -6.65
N ASN A 191 -20.27 17.99 -7.41
CA ASN A 191 -20.19 17.48 -8.77
C ASN A 191 -19.06 16.46 -8.86
N VAL A 192 -19.45 15.19 -8.80
CA VAL A 192 -18.58 14.03 -8.99
C VAL A 192 -17.72 14.20 -10.25
N ASP A 193 -18.26 14.86 -11.29
CA ASP A 193 -17.53 15.18 -12.52
C ASP A 193 -16.25 16.02 -12.29
N GLN A 194 -16.25 16.95 -11.32
CA GLN A 194 -15.07 17.77 -11.02
C GLN A 194 -13.97 16.95 -10.34
N VAL A 195 -14.35 16.09 -9.40
CA VAL A 195 -13.44 15.13 -8.75
C VAL A 195 -12.84 14.20 -9.80
N CYS A 196 -13.67 13.67 -10.69
CA CYS A 196 -13.23 12.76 -11.72
C CYS A 196 -12.32 13.45 -12.74
N HIS A 197 -12.67 14.66 -13.17
CA HIS A 197 -11.82 15.46 -14.06
C HIS A 197 -10.44 15.73 -13.43
N ALA A 198 -10.42 16.13 -12.15
CA ALA A 198 -9.22 16.30 -11.34
C ALA A 198 -8.37 15.02 -11.30
N VAL A 199 -8.98 13.86 -11.05
CA VAL A 199 -8.27 12.58 -11.04
C VAL A 199 -7.72 12.23 -12.43
N SER A 200 -8.45 12.46 -13.53
CA SER A 200 -7.92 12.22 -14.90
C SER A 200 -6.77 13.13 -15.29
N SER A 201 -6.78 14.38 -14.83
CA SER A 201 -5.75 15.36 -15.17
C SER A 201 -4.48 15.16 -14.35
N THR A 202 -4.55 14.39 -13.26
CA THR A 202 -3.41 14.04 -12.42
C THR A 202 -2.47 13.07 -13.14
N ARG A 203 -1.17 13.28 -12.98
CA ARG A 203 -0.07 12.44 -13.44
C ARG A 203 0.66 11.87 -12.23
N PHE A 204 1.30 10.72 -12.45
CA PHE A 204 1.96 9.95 -11.41
C PHE A 204 3.41 9.71 -11.82
N LEU A 205 4.35 10.08 -10.96
CA LEU A 205 5.71 9.57 -10.99
C LEU A 205 5.85 8.54 -9.88
N ILE A 206 5.94 7.28 -10.27
CA ILE A 206 6.05 6.16 -9.33
C ILE A 206 7.46 6.16 -8.75
N SER A 207 7.57 6.14 -7.43
CA SER A 207 8.84 5.94 -6.76
C SER A 207 9.16 4.46 -6.61
N ASN A 208 10.44 4.13 -6.45
CA ASN A 208 10.86 2.79 -6.03
C ASN A 208 10.66 2.54 -4.52
N ILE A 209 10.01 3.46 -3.80
CA ILE A 209 9.76 3.31 -2.36
C ILE A 209 8.46 2.52 -2.18
N VAL A 210 8.63 1.30 -1.70
CA VAL A 210 7.53 0.44 -1.27
C VAL A 210 7.19 0.78 0.16
N ILE A 211 5.90 1.01 0.39
CA ILE A 211 5.34 1.22 1.72
C ILE A 211 4.34 0.11 1.99
N SER A 212 4.17 -0.23 3.26
CA SER A 212 3.28 -1.32 3.63
C SER A 212 2.47 -0.92 4.85
N SER A 213 1.19 -1.26 4.85
CA SER A 213 0.33 -1.07 6.00
C SER A 213 0.11 -2.40 6.72
N ALA A 214 0.09 -2.35 8.05
CA ALA A 214 -0.12 -3.53 8.90
C ALA A 214 -0.97 -3.18 10.12
N PHE A 215 -1.61 -4.21 10.68
CA PHE A 215 -2.11 -4.13 12.05
C PHE A 215 -0.94 -4.26 13.04
N TYR A 216 -1.17 -3.89 14.29
CA TYR A 216 -0.14 -3.90 15.32
C TYR A 216 -0.58 -4.63 16.57
N VAL A 217 0.39 -5.21 17.28
CA VAL A 217 0.23 -5.82 18.61
C VAL A 217 1.36 -5.34 19.52
N ALA A 218 1.22 -5.55 20.83
CA ALA A 218 2.29 -5.21 21.76
C ALA A 218 3.55 -6.07 21.49
N LYS A 219 4.75 -5.49 21.70
CA LYS A 219 6.03 -6.17 21.42
C LYS A 219 6.21 -7.52 22.13
N ASN A 220 5.63 -7.67 23.31
CA ASN A 220 5.74 -8.86 24.14
C ASN A 220 4.64 -9.90 23.89
N GLN A 221 3.80 -9.72 22.87
CA GLN A 221 2.73 -10.66 22.48
C GLN A 221 3.14 -11.52 21.27
N SER A 222 4.30 -12.18 21.35
CA SER A 222 4.85 -12.99 20.24
C SER A 222 3.92 -14.12 19.80
N GLU A 223 3.22 -14.76 20.74
CA GLU A 223 2.26 -15.83 20.44
C GLU A 223 1.03 -15.31 19.69
N LEU A 224 0.41 -14.23 20.17
CA LEU A 224 -0.70 -13.57 19.49
C LEU A 224 -0.26 -13.13 18.09
N ARG A 225 0.92 -12.52 17.96
CA ARG A 225 1.51 -12.13 16.67
C ARG A 225 1.61 -13.32 15.71
N GLY A 226 2.10 -14.46 16.20
CA GLY A 226 2.23 -15.67 15.39
C GLY A 226 0.90 -16.20 14.86
N VAL A 227 -0.11 -16.28 15.74
CA VAL A 227 -1.45 -16.78 15.38
C VAL A 227 -2.15 -15.83 14.41
N LEU A 228 -2.07 -14.52 14.64
CA LEU A 228 -2.67 -13.52 13.75
C LEU A 228 -1.98 -13.48 12.38
N ASN A 229 -0.64 -13.56 12.33
CA ASN A 229 0.10 -13.61 11.06
C ASN A 229 -0.22 -14.84 10.23
N TRP A 230 -0.42 -15.99 10.88
CA TRP A 230 -0.88 -17.20 10.18
C TRP A 230 -2.25 -17.00 9.54
N SER A 231 -3.18 -16.32 10.22
CA SER A 231 -4.50 -16.02 9.65
C SER A 231 -4.43 -15.03 8.50
N ILE A 232 -3.59 -13.99 8.60
CA ILE A 232 -3.34 -13.05 7.49
C ILE A 232 -2.76 -13.78 6.27
N ALA A 233 -1.84 -14.72 6.48
CA ALA A 233 -1.31 -15.56 5.39
C ALA A 233 -2.42 -16.38 4.72
N LYS A 234 -3.33 -16.99 5.51
CA LYS A 234 -4.49 -17.72 4.96
C LYS A 234 -5.44 -16.84 4.16
N ILE A 235 -5.72 -15.62 4.63
CA ILE A 235 -6.55 -14.64 3.90
C ILE A 235 -5.90 -14.25 2.57
N ARG A 236 -4.57 -14.11 2.54
CA ARG A 236 -3.81 -13.87 1.31
C ARG A 236 -3.86 -15.05 0.34
N GLU A 237 -3.60 -16.26 0.84
CA GLU A 237 -3.60 -17.51 0.05
C GLU A 237 -4.95 -17.79 -0.62
N THR A 238 -6.06 -17.44 0.04
CA THR A 238 -7.43 -17.62 -0.49
C THR A 238 -7.81 -16.57 -1.54
N GLY A 239 -7.01 -15.53 -1.75
CA GLY A 239 -7.31 -14.42 -2.65
C GLY A 239 -8.39 -13.46 -2.13
N LEU A 240 -8.85 -13.63 -0.89
CA LEU A 240 -9.84 -12.73 -0.26
C LEU A 240 -9.32 -11.31 -0.15
N LEU A 241 -8.04 -11.13 0.21
CA LEU A 241 -7.41 -9.81 0.25
C LEU A 241 -7.50 -9.08 -1.10
N ILE A 242 -7.19 -9.78 -2.20
CA ILE A 242 -7.28 -9.23 -3.56
C ILE A 242 -8.72 -8.84 -3.88
N LYS A 243 -9.70 -9.64 -3.43
CA LYS A 243 -11.12 -9.35 -3.60
C LYS A 243 -11.54 -8.08 -2.86
N TYR A 244 -11.05 -7.84 -1.64
CA TYR A 244 -11.38 -6.64 -0.86
C TYR A 244 -10.84 -5.37 -1.51
N ILE A 245 -9.59 -5.42 -1.97
CA ILE A 245 -8.96 -4.32 -2.71
C ILE A 245 -9.77 -4.00 -3.97
N LYS A 246 -10.08 -5.03 -4.79
CA LYS A 246 -10.87 -4.84 -6.02
C LYS A 246 -12.29 -4.36 -5.77
N TYR A 247 -12.93 -4.72 -4.66
CA TYR A 247 -14.27 -4.25 -4.32
C TYR A 247 -14.28 -2.75 -4.00
N GLN A 248 -13.27 -2.28 -3.27
CA GLN A 248 -13.07 -0.85 -3.00
C GLN A 248 -12.76 -0.08 -4.30
N ASP A 249 -11.95 -0.62 -5.20
CA ASP A 249 -11.70 -0.04 -6.52
C ASP A 249 -12.99 0.10 -7.35
N ARG A 250 -13.99 -0.78 -7.17
CA ARG A 250 -15.28 -0.66 -7.86
C ARG A 250 -16.14 0.48 -7.34
N LEU A 251 -16.08 0.78 -6.04
CA LEU A 251 -16.75 1.95 -5.47
C LEU A 251 -16.18 3.24 -6.08
N ARG A 252 -14.87 3.24 -6.39
CA ARG A 252 -14.16 4.32 -7.11
C ARG A 252 -14.62 4.45 -8.57
N ILE A 253 -14.70 3.32 -9.30
CA ILE A 253 -15.10 3.28 -10.72
C ILE A 253 -16.58 3.66 -10.92
N ASN A 254 -17.45 3.36 -9.96
CA ASN A 254 -18.86 3.73 -10.08
C ASN A 254 -19.10 5.24 -9.99
N ASN A 255 -18.16 5.99 -9.40
CA ASN A 255 -18.27 7.43 -9.28
C ASN A 255 -17.53 8.16 -10.41
N CYS A 256 -16.41 7.63 -10.92
CA CYS A 256 -15.70 8.22 -12.06
C CYS A 256 -15.72 7.33 -13.31
N PRO A 257 -16.17 7.83 -14.48
CA PRO A 257 -16.24 7.01 -15.69
C PRO A 257 -14.88 6.38 -15.98
N THR A 258 -14.86 5.09 -16.34
CA THR A 258 -13.67 4.25 -16.61
C THR A 258 -12.68 4.82 -17.63
N ASN A 259 -13.11 5.86 -18.34
CA ASN A 259 -12.39 6.54 -19.41
C ASN A 259 -11.41 7.58 -18.83
N VAL A 260 -11.59 7.95 -17.56
CA VAL A 260 -10.73 8.80 -16.73
C VAL A 260 -9.57 7.94 -16.21
N LYS A 261 -8.71 7.49 -17.12
CA LYS A 261 -7.43 6.88 -16.73
C LYS A 261 -6.39 7.99 -16.56
N PRO A 262 -5.50 7.94 -15.55
CA PRO A 262 -4.29 8.75 -15.55
C PRO A 262 -3.57 8.56 -16.89
N SER A 263 -3.27 9.64 -17.60
CA SER A 263 -2.80 9.54 -18.99
C SER A 263 -1.40 8.91 -19.15
N TYR A 264 -0.79 8.39 -18.07
CA TYR A 264 0.56 7.84 -18.07
C TYR A 264 0.65 6.42 -17.53
N ARG A 265 -0.48 5.77 -17.18
CA ARG A 265 -0.48 4.31 -17.29
C ARG A 265 -0.64 3.99 -18.76
N GLU A 266 0.49 3.97 -19.47
CA GLU A 266 0.68 2.81 -20.33
C GLU A 266 0.46 1.63 -19.39
N ASP A 267 -0.74 1.04 -19.45
CA ASP A 267 -0.94 -0.30 -18.93
C ASP A 267 0.18 -1.07 -19.61
N LEU A 268 1.29 -1.33 -18.91
CA LEU A 268 2.18 -2.42 -19.25
C LEU A 268 1.29 -3.64 -19.07
N GLY A 269 0.51 -3.94 -20.10
CA GLY A 269 -0.54 -4.92 -20.02
C GLY A 269 0.11 -6.24 -19.67
N VAL A 270 -0.71 -7.25 -19.40
CA VAL A 270 -0.20 -8.63 -19.35
C VAL A 270 0.63 -8.93 -20.60
N GLY A 271 0.33 -8.30 -21.74
CA GLY A 271 1.14 -8.35 -22.97
C GLY A 271 2.56 -7.78 -22.85
N ASP A 272 2.79 -6.67 -22.15
CA ASP A 272 4.12 -6.08 -22.02
C ASP A 272 4.96 -6.79 -20.95
N ILE A 273 4.33 -7.25 -19.86
CA ILE A 273 4.98 -8.13 -18.87
C ILE A 273 5.35 -9.46 -19.52
N PHE A 274 4.46 -10.03 -20.34
CA PHE A 274 4.74 -11.24 -21.10
C PHE A 274 5.86 -11.02 -22.11
N SER A 275 5.87 -9.89 -22.81
CA SER A 275 6.95 -9.54 -23.74
C SER A 275 8.29 -9.39 -23.02
N GLY A 276 8.33 -8.71 -21.87
CA GLY A 276 9.51 -8.63 -21.01
C GLY A 276 9.99 -10.00 -20.51
N PHE A 277 9.06 -10.87 -20.13
CA PHE A 277 9.36 -12.25 -19.74
C PHE A 277 9.93 -13.07 -20.90
N ILE A 278 9.36 -12.96 -22.10
CA ILE A 278 9.85 -13.64 -23.31
C ILE A 278 11.26 -13.15 -23.69
N ILE A 279 11.53 -11.84 -23.59
CA ILE A 279 12.87 -11.28 -23.82
C ILE A 279 13.87 -11.85 -22.81
N LEU A 280 13.50 -11.96 -21.54
CA LEU A 280 14.32 -12.56 -20.49
C LEU A 280 14.65 -14.04 -20.77
N VAL A 281 13.63 -14.83 -21.14
CA VAL A 281 13.79 -16.24 -21.51
C VAL A 281 14.68 -16.39 -22.75
N ALA A 282 14.46 -15.56 -23.78
CA ALA A 282 15.28 -15.57 -24.99
C ALA A 282 16.75 -15.21 -24.68
N GLY A 283 16.98 -14.20 -23.83
CA GLY A 283 18.31 -13.84 -23.36
C GLY A 283 19.01 -14.98 -22.62
N HIS A 284 18.29 -15.71 -21.76
CA HIS A 284 18.81 -16.91 -21.09
C HIS A 284 19.14 -18.03 -22.08
N LEU A 285 18.27 -18.31 -23.05
CA LEU A 285 18.52 -19.35 -24.05
C LEU A 285 19.76 -19.04 -24.92
N ILE A 286 19.94 -17.78 -25.30
CA ILE A 286 21.14 -17.34 -26.04
C ILE A 286 22.39 -17.52 -25.16
N ALA A 287 22.33 -17.07 -23.89
CA ALA A 287 23.45 -17.23 -22.97
C ALA A 287 23.84 -18.70 -22.76
N PHE A 288 22.87 -19.59 -22.57
CA PHE A 288 23.11 -21.03 -22.46
C PHE A 288 23.65 -21.64 -23.76
N SER A 289 23.20 -21.17 -24.91
CA SER A 289 23.71 -21.64 -26.21
C SER A 289 25.17 -21.26 -26.42
N VAL A 290 25.56 -20.03 -26.07
CA VAL A 290 26.96 -19.56 -26.12
C VAL A 290 27.83 -20.39 -25.18
N LEU A 291 27.40 -20.57 -23.93
CA LEU A 291 28.07 -21.43 -22.96
C LEU A 291 28.20 -22.89 -23.46
N GLY A 292 27.15 -23.43 -24.08
CA GLY A 292 27.16 -24.76 -24.66
C GLY A 292 28.19 -24.92 -25.78
N VAL A 293 28.25 -23.95 -26.70
CA VAL A 293 29.26 -23.91 -27.78
C VAL A 293 30.68 -23.79 -27.20
N GLU A 294 30.87 -22.97 -26.17
CA GLU A 294 32.17 -22.80 -25.54
C GLU A 294 32.64 -24.09 -24.85
N VAL A 295 31.74 -24.76 -24.10
CA VAL A 295 32.03 -26.07 -23.48
C VAL A 295 32.30 -27.14 -24.53
N PHE A 296 31.55 -27.16 -25.64
CA PHE A 296 31.78 -28.09 -26.75
C PHE A 296 33.14 -27.85 -27.40
N ASN A 297 33.50 -26.58 -27.65
CA ASN A 297 34.80 -26.22 -28.23
C ASN A 297 35.97 -26.53 -27.28
N GLN A 298 35.78 -26.39 -25.96
CA GLN A 298 36.82 -26.72 -24.99
C GLN A 298 36.99 -28.23 -24.76
N LYS A 299 35.90 -29.02 -24.81
CA LYS A 299 35.95 -30.45 -24.46
C LYS A 299 36.03 -31.39 -25.67
N VAL A 300 35.36 -31.06 -26.76
CA VAL A 300 35.18 -31.97 -27.91
C VAL A 300 36.21 -31.72 -29.01
N LEU A 301 36.44 -30.45 -29.36
CA LEU A 301 37.41 -30.08 -30.41
C LEU A 301 38.85 -30.55 -30.15
N PRO A 302 39.41 -30.50 -28.91
CA PRO A 302 40.74 -31.06 -28.66
C PRO A 302 40.79 -32.59 -28.70
N CYS A 303 39.65 -33.28 -28.55
CA CYS A 303 39.57 -34.73 -28.72
C CYS A 303 39.56 -35.14 -30.20
N VAL A 304 38.83 -34.41 -31.06
CA VAL A 304 38.78 -34.68 -32.51
C VAL A 304 40.12 -34.37 -33.20
N SER A 305 40.82 -33.31 -32.77
CA SER A 305 42.16 -32.95 -33.23
C SER A 305 43.22 -34.05 -33.02
N LYS A 306 43.05 -34.89 -32.00
CA LYS A 306 43.95 -36.03 -31.72
C LYS A 306 43.67 -37.28 -32.55
N VAL A 307 42.48 -37.42 -33.14
CA VAL A 307 42.07 -38.64 -33.88
C VAL A 307 42.43 -38.55 -35.38
N VAL A 308 42.63 -37.35 -35.92
CA VAL A 308 42.96 -37.12 -37.35
C VAL A 308 44.47 -37.06 -37.64
N LYS A 309 45.31 -37.36 -36.64
CA LYS A 309 46.76 -37.60 -36.84
C LYS A 309 47.04 -39.11 -36.83
N VAL A 310 46.67 -39.79 -37.90
CA VAL A 310 47.19 -41.12 -38.29
C VAL A 310 47.48 -41.09 -39.78
#